data_AF-A0A852BKL6-F1
#
_entry.id   AF-A0A852BKL6-F1
#
_cell.length_a   1.000
_cell.length_b   1.000
_cell.length_c   1.000
_cell.angle_alpha   90.00
_cell.angle_beta   90.00
_cell.angle_gamma   90.00
#
_symmetry.space_group_name_H-M   'P 1'
#
loop_
_entity.id
_entity.type
_entity.pdbx_description
1 polymer ?
#
loop_
_entity_poly.entity_id
_entity_poly.type
_entity_poly.pdbx_seq_one_letter_code
_entity_poly.pdbx_strand_id
1 'polypeptide(L)'
;MGSEVARLLEAVDFAAMKHKEQRRMDPEGTPYINHPDTDTTFAELEARFGAEVRRVVEEVTDDKSLPKAERKRLQIERAAACSRRAKLVKLADKLH
;
A
#
# COMPACT_ATOMS: atom_id res chain seq x y z
N MET A 1 -19.74 -17.11 -4.51
CA MET A 1 -19.18 -15.74 -4.66
C MET A 1 -19.20 -15.10 -3.28
N GLY A 2 -18.05 -14.84 -2.66
CA GLY A 2 -18.00 -14.14 -1.37
C GLY A 2 -18.50 -12.70 -1.53
N SER A 3 -19.15 -12.15 -0.50
CA SER A 3 -19.68 -10.79 -0.55
C SER A 3 -18.54 -9.77 -0.71
N GLU A 4 -18.80 -8.69 -1.46
CA GLU A 4 -17.84 -7.60 -1.63
C GLU A 4 -17.42 -6.99 -0.28
N VAL A 5 -18.39 -6.86 0.63
CA VAL A 5 -18.15 -6.41 2.01
C VAL A 5 -17.19 -7.35 2.75
N ALA A 6 -17.33 -8.67 2.60
CA ALA A 6 -16.43 -9.62 3.27
C ALA A 6 -14.99 -9.48 2.78
N ARG A 7 -14.77 -9.31 1.47
CA ARG A 7 -13.43 -9.09 0.91
C ARG A 7 -12.82 -7.77 1.38
N LEU A 8 -13.64 -6.72 1.47
CA LEU A 8 -13.18 -5.43 1.99
C LEU A 8 -12.77 -5.54 3.45
N LEU A 9 -13.60 -6.17 4.29
CA LEU A 9 -13.30 -6.38 5.71
C LEU A 9 -12.04 -7.23 5.93
N GLU A 10 -11.84 -8.27 5.11
CA GLU A 10 -10.63 -9.09 5.15
C GLU A 10 -9.37 -8.27 4.85
N ALA A 11 -9.41 -7.42 3.81
CA ALA A 11 -8.28 -6.56 3.47
C ALA A 11 -8.00 -5.51 4.55
N VAL A 12 -9.05 -4.93 5.15
CA VAL A 12 -8.94 -3.97 6.25
C VAL A 12 -8.33 -4.61 7.49
N ASP A 13 -8.84 -5.77 7.91
CA ASP A 13 -8.33 -6.51 9.06
C ASP A 13 -6.86 -6.90 8.86
N PHE A 14 -6.53 -7.43 7.68
CA PHE A 14 -5.15 -7.76 7.33
C PHE A 14 -4.22 -6.55 7.42
N ALA A 15 -4.61 -5.41 6.85
CA ALA A 15 -3.83 -4.19 6.91
C ALA A 15 -3.67 -3.70 8.36
N ALA A 16 -4.74 -3.69 9.15
CA ALA A 16 -4.69 -3.29 10.56
C ALA A 16 -3.73 -4.19 11.36
N MET A 17 -3.80 -5.51 11.18
CA MET A 17 -2.93 -6.46 11.87
C MET A 17 -1.46 -6.30 11.50
N LYS A 18 -1.15 -6.09 10.21
CA LYS A 18 0.23 -5.87 9.75
C LYS A 18 0.83 -4.56 10.24
N HIS A 19 0.00 -3.54 10.48
CA HIS A 19 0.44 -2.20 10.90
C HIS A 19 0.17 -1.90 12.38
N LYS A 20 -0.20 -2.93 13.18
CA LYS A 20 -0.64 -2.75 14.58
C LYS A 20 0.35 -2.00 15.47
N GLU A 21 1.65 -2.09 15.17
CA GLU A 21 2.73 -1.40 15.90
C GLU A 21 3.18 -0.10 15.23
N GLN A 22 2.67 0.21 14.03
CA GLN A 22 3.07 1.40 13.30
C GLN A 22 2.35 2.65 13.83
N ARG A 23 3.13 3.73 13.98
CA ARG A 23 2.68 5.02 14.54
C ARG A 23 3.18 6.15 13.65
N ARG A 24 2.42 7.25 13.58
CA ARG A 24 2.91 8.50 12.97
C ARG A 24 3.97 9.15 13.87
N MET A 25 4.72 10.08 13.28
CA MET A 25 5.71 10.90 13.98
C MET A 25 5.10 12.18 14.59
N ASP A 26 3.80 12.14 14.92
CA ASP A 26 3.10 13.19 15.66
C ASP A 26 3.27 12.98 17.18
N PRO A 27 3.08 14.02 18.01
CA PRO A 27 3.21 13.91 19.47
C PRO A 27 2.33 12.82 20.08
N GLU A 28 1.16 12.58 19.50
CA GLU A 28 0.16 11.61 19.96
C GLU A 28 0.49 10.17 19.54
N GLY A 29 1.44 9.97 18.61
CA GLY A 29 1.77 8.66 18.06
C GLY A 29 0.54 8.01 17.43
N THR A 30 -0.17 8.71 16.56
CA THR A 30 -1.43 8.22 16.01
C THR A 30 -1.21 6.93 15.19
N PRO A 31 -2.00 5.85 15.40
CA PRO A 31 -1.93 4.65 14.57
C PRO A 31 -2.12 4.98 13.07
N TYR A 32 -1.28 4.41 12.21
CA TYR A 32 -1.32 4.71 10.78
C TYR A 32 -0.88 3.53 9.93
N ILE A 33 -1.62 3.33 8.84
CA ILE A 33 -1.37 2.30 7.84
C ILE A 33 -0.69 2.99 6.65
N ASN A 34 0.57 2.62 6.35
CA ASN A 34 1.30 3.13 5.19
C ASN A 34 1.62 1.99 4.22
N HIS A 35 1.37 2.22 2.94
CA HIS A 35 1.65 1.23 1.91
C HIS A 35 3.09 1.29 1.38
N PRO A 36 3.86 0.18 1.34
CA PRO A 36 3.93 -0.91 2.32
C PRO A 36 5.08 -0.66 3.31
N ASP A 37 4.77 -0.50 4.60
CA ASP A 37 5.74 -0.36 5.70
C ASP A 37 5.77 -1.57 6.63
N THR A 38 5.56 -2.78 6.08
CA THR A 38 5.46 -4.02 6.87
C THR A 38 6.30 -5.14 6.26
N ASP A 39 6.40 -6.26 6.97
CA ASP A 39 7.06 -7.50 6.55
C ASP A 39 6.28 -8.30 5.49
N THR A 40 5.19 -7.73 4.97
CA THR A 40 4.30 -8.38 4.01
C THR A 40 5.00 -8.61 2.67
N THR A 41 4.97 -9.86 2.19
CA THR A 41 5.54 -10.22 0.88
C THR A 41 4.49 -10.18 -0.23
N PHE A 42 4.92 -9.99 -1.49
CA PHE A 42 4.01 -10.09 -2.62
C PHE A 42 3.41 -11.48 -2.79
N ALA A 43 4.14 -12.54 -2.44
CA ALA A 43 3.61 -13.90 -2.46
C ALA A 43 2.46 -14.08 -1.45
N GLU A 44 2.59 -13.52 -0.23
CA GLU A 44 1.50 -13.51 0.76
C GLU A 44 0.27 -12.76 0.24
N LEU A 45 0.46 -11.59 -0.36
CA LEU A 45 -0.64 -10.79 -0.92
C LEU A 45 -1.36 -11.51 -2.06
N GLU A 46 -0.62 -12.16 -2.95
CA GLU A 46 -1.21 -12.90 -4.04
C GLU A 46 -1.97 -14.13 -3.55
N ALA A 47 -1.42 -14.86 -2.58
CA ALA A 47 -2.09 -16.02 -2.00
C ALA A 47 -3.41 -15.67 -1.33
N ARG A 48 -3.50 -14.49 -0.67
CA ARG A 48 -4.68 -14.07 0.08
C ARG A 48 -5.68 -13.27 -0.77
N PHE A 49 -5.20 -12.34 -1.59
CA PHE A 49 -6.03 -11.36 -2.30
C PHE A 49 -5.99 -11.50 -3.84
N GLY A 50 -5.15 -12.39 -4.35
CA GLY A 50 -5.01 -12.66 -5.78
C GLY A 50 -4.05 -11.73 -6.51
N ALA A 51 -3.70 -12.14 -7.73
CA ALA A 51 -2.68 -11.48 -8.57
C ALA A 51 -3.04 -10.03 -8.96
N GLU A 52 -4.33 -9.70 -9.06
CA GLU A 52 -4.74 -8.32 -9.39
C GLU A 52 -4.43 -7.34 -8.27
N VAL A 53 -4.74 -7.70 -7.02
CA VAL A 53 -4.45 -6.86 -5.86
C VAL A 53 -2.94 -6.75 -5.67
N ARG A 54 -2.23 -7.87 -5.74
CA ARG A 54 -0.76 -7.90 -5.65
C ARG A 54 -0.08 -6.98 -6.66
N ARG A 55 -0.51 -7.00 -7.93
CA ARG A 55 0.05 -6.11 -8.98
C ARG A 55 -0.16 -4.63 -8.67
N VAL A 56 -1.37 -4.24 -8.25
CA VAL A 56 -1.63 -2.83 -7.89
C VAL A 56 -0.77 -2.40 -6.72
N VAL A 57 -0.68 -3.25 -5.68
CA VAL A 57 0.19 -3.04 -4.51
C VAL A 57 1.65 -2.87 -4.93
N GLU A 58 2.15 -3.72 -5.81
CA GLU A 58 3.52 -3.64 -6.33
C GLU A 58 3.78 -2.31 -7.07
N GLU A 59 2.87 -1.87 -7.94
CA GLU A 59 2.99 -0.59 -8.67
C GLU A 59 3.02 0.66 -7.77
N VAL A 60 2.39 0.58 -6.60
CA VAL A 60 2.34 1.66 -5.61
C VAL A 60 3.37 1.51 -4.49
N THR A 61 4.23 0.49 -4.57
CA THR A 61 5.31 0.25 -3.61
C THR A 61 6.57 0.99 -4.02
N ASP A 62 7.14 1.77 -3.10
CA ASP A 62 8.46 2.36 -3.24
C ASP A 62 9.56 1.32 -2.95
N ASP A 63 10.65 1.36 -3.71
CA ASP A 63 11.88 0.63 -3.36
C ASP A 63 12.61 1.34 -2.22
N LYS A 64 12.51 0.79 -1.01
CA LYS A 64 13.11 1.35 0.21
C LYS A 64 14.62 1.15 0.33
N SER A 65 15.25 0.40 -0.59
CA SER A 65 16.71 0.36 -0.69
C SER A 65 17.29 1.69 -1.21
N LEU A 66 16.45 2.52 -1.85
CA LEU A 66 16.84 3.79 -2.42
C LEU A 66 16.69 4.96 -1.43
N PRO A 67 17.56 5.99 -1.51
CA PRO A 67 17.42 7.21 -0.73
C PRO A 67 16.06 7.90 -0.91
N LYS A 68 15.56 8.58 0.12
CA LYS A 68 14.24 9.25 0.09
C LYS A 68 14.08 10.22 -1.09
N ALA A 69 15.13 10.95 -1.46
CA ALA A 69 15.10 11.86 -2.60
C ALA A 69 14.91 11.12 -3.93
N GLU A 70 15.59 9.98 -4.09
CA GLU A 70 15.49 9.11 -5.25
C GLU A 70 14.09 8.51 -5.39
N ARG A 71 13.54 7.99 -4.29
CA ARG A 71 12.16 7.48 -4.25
C ARG A 71 11.15 8.54 -4.69
N LYS A 72 11.28 9.76 -4.17
CA LYS A 72 10.43 10.89 -4.58
C LYS A 72 10.55 11.22 -6.07
N ARG A 73 11.77 11.19 -6.63
CA ARG A 73 11.98 11.41 -8.07
C ARG A 73 11.29 10.34 -8.90
N LEU A 74 11.49 9.06 -8.55
CA LEU A 74 10.88 7.92 -9.23
C LEU A 74 9.35 7.91 -9.14
N GLN A 75 8.76 8.42 -8.05
CA GLN A 75 7.30 8.58 -7.97
C GLN A 75 6.75 9.51 -9.06
N ILE A 76 7.46 10.60 -9.37
CA ILE A 76 7.07 11.55 -10.42
C ILE A 76 7.25 10.91 -11.79
N GLU A 77 8.42 10.33 -12.06
CA GLU A 77 8.75 9.70 -13.34
C GLU A 77 7.78 8.56 -13.69
N ARG A 78 7.44 7.71 -12.72
CA ARG A 78 6.58 6.53 -12.93
C ARG A 78 5.09 6.84 -12.94
N ALA A 79 4.66 8.01 -12.42
CA ALA A 79 3.25 8.33 -12.25
C ALA A 79 2.42 8.18 -13.54
N ALA A 80 2.97 8.62 -14.68
CA ALA A 80 2.29 8.54 -15.97
C ALA A 80 2.18 7.10 -16.50
N ALA A 81 3.16 6.24 -16.18
CA ALA A 81 3.23 4.85 -16.65
C ALA A 81 2.39 3.87 -15.81
N CYS A 82 2.00 4.24 -14.58
CA CYS A 82 1.17 3.40 -13.73
C CYS A 82 -0.20 3.08 -14.37
N SER A 83 -0.72 1.90 -14.04
CA SER A 83 -2.06 1.48 -14.38
C SER A 83 -3.11 2.44 -13.83
N ARG A 84 -4.31 2.47 -14.43
CA ARG A 84 -5.42 3.32 -13.95
C ARG A 84 -5.75 3.04 -12.47
N ARG A 85 -5.69 1.78 -12.05
CA ARG A 85 -5.96 1.37 -10.65
C ARG A 85 -4.89 1.92 -9.71
N ALA A 86 -3.61 1.75 -10.04
CA ALA A 86 -2.51 2.30 -9.26
C ALA A 86 -2.55 3.84 -9.18
N LYS A 87 -2.92 4.52 -10.27
CA LYS A 87 -3.12 5.98 -10.29
C LYS A 87 -4.20 6.44 -9.30
N LEU A 88 -5.33 5.74 -9.23
CA LEU A 88 -6.40 6.07 -8.27
C LEU A 88 -5.91 5.95 -6.82
N VAL A 89 -5.15 4.89 -6.51
CA VAL A 89 -4.54 4.70 -5.19
C VAL A 89 -3.54 5.82 -4.88
N LYS A 90 -2.63 6.15 -5.81
CA LYS A 90 -1.65 7.22 -5.63
C LYS A 90 -2.29 8.60 -5.45
N LEU A 91 -3.39 8.87 -6.15
CA LEU A 91 -4.13 10.13 -5.98
C LEU A 91 -4.81 10.18 -4.60
N ALA A 92 -5.45 9.11 -4.17
CA ALA A 92 -6.08 9.03 -2.85
C ALA A 92 -5.05 9.20 -1.71
N ASP A 93 -3.89 8.55 -1.82
CA ASP A 93 -2.78 8.67 -0.86
C ASP A 93 -2.27 10.11 -0.71
N LYS A 94 -2.27 10.90 -1.78
CA LYS A 94 -1.80 12.30 -1.73
C LYS A 94 -2.81 13.26 -1.13
N LEU A 95 -4.06 12.85 -0.94
CA LEU A 95 -5.14 13.65 -0.34
C LEU A 95 -5.28 13.44 1.18
N HIS A 96 -4.56 12.47 1.77
CA HIS A 96 -4.68 12.05 3.17
C HIS A 96 -3.37 12.27 3.96
#